data_AF-A0A356E7M4-F1
#
_entry.id   AF-A0A356E7M4-F1
#
_cell.length_a   1.000
_cell.length_b   1.000
_cell.length_c   1.000
_cell.angle_alpha   90.00
_cell.angle_beta   90.00
_cell.angle_gamma   90.00
#
_symmetry.space_group_name_H-M   'P 1'
#
loop_
_entity.id
_entity.type
_entity.pdbx_description
1 polymer ?
#
loop_
_entity_poly.entity_id
_entity_poly.type
_entity_poly.pdbx_seq_one_letter_code
_entity_poly.pdbx_strand_id
1 'polypeptide(L)'
;KSTHQALFNNKKVVDMFLVGAGGVGGELIEQIKHQKDYLAKKDIEIRVCALANSDKMLLNENGLNLDNWKEDLDNATQPSDFDVLLSFIKLHHVVNPVFVDCTSSESVSNLYVRALSEGFHVVTPNKKANTREISYYNLLRENARKNQRKFLYDTNVGAGLPVIENLQNLLTAGDEVLRFNG
;
A
#
# COMPACT_ATOMS: atom_id res chain seq x y z
N LYS A 1 25.12 -9.70 -12.47
CA LYS A 1 24.33 -10.89 -12.07
C LYS A 1 22.85 -10.54 -11.82
N SER A 2 22.54 -9.38 -11.23
CA SER A 2 21.20 -8.86 -10.97
C SER A 2 20.36 -8.53 -12.22
N THR A 3 20.98 -8.04 -13.31
CA THR A 3 20.26 -7.69 -14.55
C THR A 3 19.68 -8.92 -15.27
N HIS A 4 20.29 -10.09 -15.11
CA HIS A 4 19.87 -11.33 -15.77
C HIS A 4 18.73 -12.05 -15.01
N GLN A 5 18.59 -11.83 -13.70
CA GLN A 5 17.44 -12.35 -12.94
C GLN A 5 16.16 -11.56 -13.22
N ALA A 6 16.25 -10.25 -13.47
CA ALA A 6 15.10 -9.41 -13.80
C ALA A 6 14.46 -9.72 -15.16
N LEU A 7 15.22 -10.29 -16.10
CA LEU A 7 14.76 -10.63 -17.46
C LEU A 7 14.18 -12.04 -17.60
N PHE A 8 14.54 -12.96 -16.69
CA PHE A 8 14.18 -14.39 -16.82
C PHE A 8 13.40 -14.95 -15.64
N ASN A 9 13.15 -14.15 -14.59
CA ASN A 9 12.26 -14.53 -13.51
C ASN A 9 10.89 -13.90 -13.77
N ASN A 10 9.91 -14.71 -14.17
CA ASN A 10 8.54 -14.25 -14.43
C ASN A 10 7.78 -13.83 -13.16
N LYS A 11 8.41 -14.04 -12.00
CA LYS A 11 7.85 -13.79 -10.67
C LYS A 11 7.76 -12.30 -10.38
N LYS A 12 6.54 -11.79 -10.26
CA LYS A 12 6.20 -10.43 -9.85
C LYS A 12 6.18 -10.36 -8.34
N VAL A 13 7.17 -9.68 -7.76
CA VAL A 13 7.26 -9.45 -6.32
C VAL A 13 6.69 -8.06 -6.01
N VAL A 14 5.81 -7.99 -5.00
CA VAL A 14 5.24 -6.75 -4.47
C VAL A 14 5.79 -6.55 -3.06
N ASP A 15 6.73 -5.61 -2.92
CA ASP A 15 7.28 -5.20 -1.62
C ASP A 15 6.32 -4.23 -0.94
N MET A 16 5.66 -4.71 0.11
CA MET A 16 4.58 -4.04 0.82
C MET A 16 5.07 -3.50 2.17
N PHE A 17 4.69 -2.26 2.46
CA PHE A 17 5.01 -1.54 3.69
C PHE A 17 3.70 -1.12 4.35
N LEU A 18 3.27 -1.90 5.34
CA LEU A 18 1.96 -1.77 5.98
C LEU A 18 2.04 -0.89 7.22
N VAL A 19 1.23 0.17 7.26
CA VAL A 19 1.02 1.01 8.43
C VAL A 19 -0.42 0.81 8.92
N GLY A 20 -0.57 0.48 10.20
CA GLY A 20 -1.87 0.21 10.81
C GLY A 20 -2.17 -1.27 10.94
N ALA A 21 -1.48 -1.95 11.86
CA ALA A 21 -1.67 -3.37 12.17
C ALA A 21 -2.90 -3.68 13.07
N GLY A 22 -3.94 -2.84 13.00
CA GLY A 22 -5.20 -2.99 13.75
C GLY A 22 -6.17 -3.97 13.09
N GLY A 23 -7.48 -3.81 13.28
CA GLY A 23 -8.48 -4.73 12.73
C GLY A 23 -8.36 -4.95 11.21
N VAL A 24 -8.29 -3.88 10.42
CA VAL A 24 -8.19 -3.97 8.95
C VAL A 24 -6.83 -4.47 8.49
N GLY A 25 -5.73 -3.92 9.01
CA GLY A 25 -4.39 -4.34 8.61
C GLY A 25 -4.05 -5.77 9.05
N GLY A 26 -4.52 -6.18 10.24
CA GLY A 26 -4.37 -7.55 10.71
C GLY A 26 -5.14 -8.55 9.84
N GLU A 27 -6.38 -8.23 9.47
CA GLU A 27 -7.15 -9.05 8.53
C GLU A 27 -6.49 -9.12 7.14
N LEU A 28 -5.92 -8.01 6.65
CA LEU A 28 -5.15 -8.00 5.41
C LEU A 28 -3.94 -8.95 5.47
N ILE A 29 -3.22 -8.99 6.61
CA ILE A 29 -2.10 -9.93 6.81
C ILE A 29 -2.59 -11.38 6.75
N GLU A 30 -3.70 -11.72 7.40
CA GLU A 30 -4.27 -13.07 7.34
C GLU A 30 -4.73 -13.45 5.92
N GLN A 31 -5.30 -12.50 5.17
CA GLN A 31 -5.64 -12.71 3.77
C GLN A 31 -4.40 -12.94 2.91
N ILE A 32 -3.31 -12.19 3.12
CA ILE A 32 -2.04 -12.40 2.41
C ILE A 32 -1.49 -13.81 2.69
N LYS A 33 -1.52 -14.27 3.95
CA LYS A 33 -1.10 -15.63 4.33
C LYS A 33 -1.94 -16.69 3.63
N HIS A 34 -3.26 -16.55 3.68
CA HIS A 34 -4.19 -17.50 3.05
C HIS A 34 -4.05 -17.55 1.53
N GLN A 35 -3.77 -16.42 0.88
CA GLN A 35 -3.67 -16.33 -0.58
C GLN A 35 -2.26 -16.65 -1.13
N LYS A 36 -1.28 -16.93 -0.28
CA LYS A 36 0.13 -17.15 -0.68
C LYS A 36 0.28 -18.19 -1.79
N ASP A 37 -0.33 -19.37 -1.63
CA ASP A 37 -0.22 -20.46 -2.62
C ASP A 37 -0.96 -20.14 -3.92
N TYR A 38 -2.11 -19.45 -3.82
CA TYR A 38 -2.87 -19.01 -4.98
C TYR A 38 -2.08 -18.00 -5.82
N LEU A 39 -1.46 -17.02 -5.17
CA LEU A 39 -0.63 -16.01 -5.82
C LEU A 39 0.64 -16.62 -6.42
N ALA A 40 1.27 -17.56 -5.72
CA ALA A 40 2.45 -18.26 -6.21
C ALA A 40 2.19 -19.00 -7.53
N LYS A 41 1.01 -19.62 -7.70
CA LYS A 41 0.59 -20.25 -8.97
C LYS A 41 0.43 -19.27 -10.13
N LYS A 42 0.33 -17.97 -9.85
CA LYS A 42 0.25 -16.88 -10.84
C LYS A 42 1.57 -16.14 -11.00
N ASP A 43 2.67 -16.69 -10.48
CA ASP A 43 3.97 -16.03 -10.42
C ASP A 43 3.92 -14.68 -9.68
N ILE A 44 3.10 -14.57 -8.63
CA ILE A 44 3.00 -13.37 -7.79
C ILE A 44 3.43 -13.70 -6.37
N GLU A 45 4.25 -12.83 -5.78
CA GLU A 45 4.61 -12.86 -4.36
C GLU A 45 4.33 -11.49 -3.75
N ILE A 46 3.60 -11.47 -2.64
CA ILE A 46 3.48 -10.29 -1.79
C ILE A 46 4.44 -10.49 -0.62
N ARG A 47 5.38 -9.56 -0.48
CA ARG A 47 6.37 -9.55 0.59
C ARG A 47 6.06 -8.38 1.52
N VAL A 48 5.64 -8.68 2.74
CA VAL A 48 5.44 -7.64 3.76
C VAL A 48 6.82 -7.29 4.33
N CYS A 49 7.42 -6.22 3.82
CA CYS A 49 8.76 -5.78 4.19
C CYS A 49 8.77 -4.85 5.41
N ALA A 50 7.64 -4.19 5.69
CA ALA A 50 7.45 -3.46 6.93
C ALA A 50 6.04 -3.65 7.48
N LEU A 51 5.97 -3.65 8.81
CA LEU A 51 4.72 -3.61 9.56
C LEU A 51 4.84 -2.60 10.69
N ALA A 52 4.00 -1.57 10.68
CA ALA A 52 4.05 -0.48 11.64
C ALA A 52 2.70 -0.27 12.33
N ASN A 53 2.74 0.10 13.61
CA ASN A 53 1.62 0.67 14.35
C ASN A 53 1.92 2.16 14.66
N SER A 54 1.28 2.73 15.68
CA SER A 54 1.47 4.13 16.07
C SER A 54 2.85 4.48 16.64
N ASP A 55 3.57 3.51 17.20
CA ASP A 55 4.76 3.73 18.02
C ASP A 55 6.00 2.98 17.52
N LYS A 56 5.82 1.77 16.96
CA LYS A 56 6.91 0.86 16.56
C LYS A 56 6.67 0.22 15.20
N MET A 57 7.74 -0.31 14.62
CA MET A 57 7.67 -1.03 13.35
C MET A 57 8.68 -2.17 13.26
N LEU A 58 8.36 -3.13 12.41
CA LEU A 58 9.27 -4.19 11.95
C LEU A 58 9.74 -3.86 10.54
N LEU A 59 10.99 -4.22 10.22
CA LEU A 59 11.59 -4.07 8.89
C LEU A 59 12.35 -5.35 8.52
N ASN A 60 12.15 -5.86 7.30
CA ASN A 60 12.92 -6.98 6.74
C ASN A 60 12.86 -6.95 5.21
N GLU A 61 14.03 -6.86 4.55
CA GLU A 61 14.12 -6.67 3.10
C GLU A 61 13.73 -7.92 2.31
N ASN A 62 13.79 -9.07 2.97
CA ASN A 62 13.39 -10.37 2.45
C ASN A 62 11.96 -10.74 2.84
N GLY A 63 11.27 -9.86 3.58
CA GLY A 63 9.91 -10.06 4.06
C GLY A 63 9.88 -10.59 5.49
N LEU A 64 8.88 -10.13 6.23
CA LEU A 64 8.61 -10.56 7.60
C LEU A 64 8.05 -11.98 7.62
N ASN A 65 8.36 -12.73 8.68
CA ASN A 65 7.58 -13.91 9.02
C ASN A 65 6.21 -13.45 9.56
N LEU A 66 5.13 -13.95 8.96
CA LEU A 66 3.76 -13.55 9.30
C LEU A 66 3.06 -14.55 10.23
N ASP A 67 3.76 -15.55 10.75
CA ASP A 67 3.15 -16.52 11.68
C ASP A 67 2.93 -15.89 13.06
N ASN A 68 3.92 -15.14 13.57
CA ASN A 68 3.90 -14.52 14.90
C ASN A 68 4.02 -12.98 14.85
N TRP A 69 3.58 -12.37 13.74
CA TRP A 69 3.78 -10.94 13.47
C TRP A 69 3.30 -9.99 14.59
N LYS A 70 2.27 -10.39 15.35
CA LYS A 70 1.74 -9.60 16.47
C LYS A 70 2.74 -9.52 17.61
N GLU A 71 3.27 -10.67 18.04
CA GLU A 71 4.27 -10.74 19.09
C GLU A 71 5.59 -10.10 18.64
N ASP A 72 5.99 -10.34 17.39
CA ASP A 72 7.18 -9.71 16.81
C ASP A 72 7.04 -8.18 16.82
N LEU A 73 5.88 -7.66 16.40
CA LEU A 73 5.61 -6.22 16.41
C LEU A 73 5.54 -5.71 17.83
N ASP A 74 4.98 -6.47 18.77
CA ASP A 74 4.89 -6.06 20.17
C ASP A 74 6.26 -5.89 20.83
N ASN A 75 7.21 -6.74 20.45
CA ASN A 75 8.60 -6.70 20.91
C ASN A 75 9.51 -5.79 20.06
N ALA A 76 8.98 -5.15 19.00
CA ALA A 76 9.77 -4.29 18.14
C ALA A 76 10.28 -3.04 18.88
N THR A 77 11.55 -2.71 18.66
CA THR A 77 12.21 -1.54 19.28
C THR A 77 12.40 -0.37 18.31
N GLN A 78 12.23 -0.62 17.02
CA GLN A 78 12.38 0.38 15.97
C GLN A 78 11.17 1.33 15.99
N PRO A 79 11.36 2.66 16.15
CA PRO A 79 10.26 3.61 16.12
C PRO A 79 9.52 3.60 14.78
N SER A 80 8.19 3.79 14.83
CA SER A 80 7.34 3.97 13.66
C SER A 80 7.60 5.34 13.03
N ASP A 81 8.47 5.36 12.02
CA ASP A 81 8.97 6.60 11.41
C ASP A 81 9.11 6.43 9.89
N PHE A 82 8.55 7.40 9.15
CA PHE A 82 8.54 7.37 7.69
C PHE A 82 9.91 7.64 7.07
N ASP A 83 10.77 8.46 7.69
CA ASP A 83 12.13 8.71 7.21
C ASP A 83 13.03 7.48 7.39
N VAL A 84 12.82 6.71 8.46
CA VAL A 84 13.47 5.41 8.61
C VAL A 84 13.02 4.45 7.51
N LEU A 85 11.72 4.38 7.24
CA LEU A 85 11.16 3.58 6.14
C LEU A 85 11.76 3.98 4.78
N LEU A 86 11.89 5.29 4.51
CA LEU A 86 12.53 5.80 3.30
C LEU A 86 14.00 5.41 3.20
N SER A 87 14.73 5.47 4.31
CA SER A 87 16.13 5.07 4.37
C SER A 87 16.28 3.58 4.09
N PHE A 88 15.39 2.77 4.65
CA PHE A 88 15.34 1.33 4.44
C PHE A 88 15.14 0.96 2.96
N ILE A 89 14.13 1.54 2.29
CA ILE A 89 13.90 1.21 0.86
C ILE A 89 15.04 1.65 -0.06
N LYS A 90 15.72 2.76 0.27
CA LYS A 90 16.88 3.27 -0.47
C LYS A 90 18.09 2.37 -0.29
N LEU A 91 18.35 1.94 0.95
CA LEU A 91 19.43 1.03 1.30
C LEU A 91 19.30 -0.32 0.58
N HIS A 92 18.08 -0.84 0.47
CA HIS A 92 17.81 -2.13 -0.14
C HIS A 92 17.40 -2.06 -1.63
N HIS A 93 17.50 -0.88 -2.26
CA HIS A 93 17.19 -0.67 -3.68
C HIS A 93 15.81 -1.19 -4.13
N VAL A 94 14.78 -0.98 -3.30
CA VAL A 94 13.42 -1.41 -3.61
C VAL A 94 12.86 -0.60 -4.78
N VAL A 95 12.45 -1.26 -5.87
CA VAL A 95 12.12 -0.59 -7.14
C VAL A 95 10.69 -0.06 -7.19
N ASN A 96 9.72 -0.85 -6.71
CA ASN A 96 8.30 -0.51 -6.77
C ASN A 96 7.62 -0.76 -5.41
N PRO A 97 8.00 -0.01 -4.36
CA PRO A 97 7.46 -0.21 -3.04
C PRO A 97 5.97 0.17 -2.99
N VAL A 98 5.18 -0.53 -2.19
CA VAL A 98 3.76 -0.26 -1.98
C VAL A 98 3.51 0.15 -0.53
N PHE A 99 3.17 1.41 -0.34
CA PHE A 99 2.77 1.96 0.96
C PHE A 99 1.29 1.65 1.19
N VAL A 100 0.99 0.87 2.22
CA VAL A 100 -0.37 0.46 2.56
C VAL A 100 -0.77 1.09 3.89
N ASP A 101 -1.75 1.99 3.86
CA ASP A 101 -2.25 2.66 5.07
C ASP A 101 -3.60 2.09 5.48
N CYS A 102 -3.60 1.22 6.48
CA CYS A 102 -4.80 0.67 7.11
C CYS A 102 -5.18 1.41 8.40
N THR A 103 -4.72 2.66 8.59
CA THR A 103 -5.09 3.50 9.72
C THR A 103 -6.31 4.38 9.42
N SER A 104 -6.82 5.06 10.45
CA SER A 104 -7.74 6.19 10.32
C SER A 104 -7.05 7.54 10.57
N SER A 105 -5.71 7.56 10.54
CA SER A 105 -4.93 8.73 10.96
C SER A 105 -4.79 9.74 9.85
N GLU A 106 -5.04 11.02 10.16
CA GLU A 106 -4.73 12.10 9.22
C GLU A 106 -3.23 12.30 9.06
N SER A 107 -2.43 12.09 10.12
CA SER A 107 -0.98 12.25 10.05
C SER A 107 -0.34 11.28 9.06
N VAL A 108 -0.83 10.04 8.98
CA VAL A 108 -0.38 9.05 7.99
C VAL A 108 -0.85 9.44 6.59
N SER A 109 -2.11 9.89 6.46
CA SER A 109 -2.63 10.34 5.16
C SER A 109 -1.90 11.55 4.57
N ASN A 110 -1.28 12.39 5.42
CA ASN A 110 -0.43 13.52 5.00
C ASN A 110 0.86 13.08 4.32
N LEU A 111 1.29 11.84 4.53
CA LEU A 111 2.52 11.30 3.93
C LEU A 111 2.33 10.90 2.47
N TYR A 112 1.10 10.78 1.96
CA TYR A 112 0.86 10.15 0.66
C TYR A 112 1.52 10.89 -0.51
N VAL A 113 1.45 12.22 -0.54
CA VAL A 113 2.11 13.02 -1.60
C VAL A 113 3.63 12.79 -1.57
N ARG A 114 4.20 12.71 -0.37
CA ARG A 114 5.62 12.42 -0.19
C ARG A 114 5.95 10.99 -0.61
N ALA A 115 5.16 10.00 -0.20
CA ALA A 115 5.32 8.61 -0.57
C ALA A 115 5.30 8.42 -2.10
N LEU A 116 4.33 9.02 -2.80
CA LEU A 116 4.26 8.98 -4.26
C LEU A 116 5.49 9.63 -4.92
N SER A 117 6.00 10.72 -4.35
CA SER A 117 7.21 11.41 -4.83
C SER A 117 8.48 10.60 -4.60
N GLU A 118 8.53 9.81 -3.54
CA GLU A 118 9.64 8.89 -3.22
C GLU A 118 9.51 7.53 -3.93
N GLY A 119 8.52 7.37 -4.81
CA GLY A 119 8.36 6.21 -5.68
C GLY A 119 7.43 5.12 -5.16
N PHE A 120 6.71 5.34 -4.07
CA PHE A 120 5.71 4.38 -3.61
C PHE A 120 4.46 4.41 -4.48
N HIS A 121 3.86 3.24 -4.72
CA HIS A 121 2.42 3.16 -4.90
C HIS A 121 1.74 3.30 -3.53
N VAL A 122 0.56 3.91 -3.48
CA VAL A 122 -0.22 4.05 -2.24
C VAL A 122 -1.52 3.28 -2.37
N VAL A 123 -1.82 2.42 -1.39
CA VAL A 123 -3.08 1.68 -1.27
C VAL A 123 -3.68 1.95 0.10
N THR A 124 -4.96 2.29 0.19
CA THR A 124 -5.52 2.72 1.47
C THR A 124 -7.04 2.59 1.58
N PRO A 125 -7.56 2.02 2.69
CA PRO A 125 -8.94 2.25 3.15
C PRO A 125 -9.14 3.58 3.92
N ASN A 126 -8.07 4.34 4.18
CA ASN A 126 -8.17 5.62 4.88
C ASN A 126 -8.80 6.70 3.99
N LYS A 127 -9.96 7.19 4.42
CA LYS A 127 -10.75 8.16 3.66
C LYS A 127 -10.21 9.58 3.73
N LYS A 128 -9.38 9.89 4.73
CA LYS A 128 -8.94 11.26 5.06
C LYS A 128 -8.30 11.96 3.86
N ALA A 129 -7.44 11.29 3.10
CA ALA A 129 -6.79 11.89 1.93
C ALA A 129 -7.77 12.33 0.82
N ASN A 130 -8.92 11.65 0.69
CA ASN A 130 -9.91 11.91 -0.35
C ASN A 130 -11.03 12.87 0.08
N THR A 131 -11.17 13.13 1.38
CA THR A 131 -12.21 14.02 1.93
C THR A 131 -11.64 15.35 2.43
N ARG A 132 -10.42 15.70 2.00
CA ARG A 132 -9.75 16.96 2.32
C ARG A 132 -10.10 18.05 1.31
N GLU A 133 -9.54 19.23 1.56
CA GLU A 133 -9.56 20.36 0.64
C GLU A 133 -9.23 19.93 -0.80
N ILE A 134 -9.95 20.50 -1.76
CA ILE A 134 -9.81 20.16 -3.18
C ILE A 134 -8.38 20.35 -3.69
N SER A 135 -7.63 21.29 -3.11
CA SER A 135 -6.22 21.53 -3.41
C SER A 135 -5.35 20.32 -3.10
N TYR A 136 -5.52 19.70 -1.93
CA TYR A 136 -4.80 18.48 -1.55
C TYR A 136 -5.21 17.29 -2.42
N TYR A 137 -6.51 17.15 -2.67
CA TYR A 137 -7.07 16.11 -3.54
C TYR A 137 -6.42 16.14 -4.93
N ASN A 138 -6.33 17.33 -5.54
CA ASN A 138 -5.71 17.54 -6.85
C ASN A 138 -4.20 17.29 -6.81
N LEU A 139 -3.51 17.83 -5.80
CA LEU A 139 -2.07 17.65 -5.62
C LEU A 139 -1.71 16.16 -5.55
N LEU A 140 -2.48 15.36 -4.81
CA LEU A 140 -2.25 13.93 -4.68
C LEU A 140 -2.31 13.20 -6.02
N ARG A 141 -3.32 13.53 -6.84
CA ARG A 141 -3.54 12.92 -8.17
C ARG A 141 -2.51 13.37 -9.18
N GLU A 142 -2.17 14.65 -9.17
CA GLU A 142 -1.09 15.18 -10.01
C GLU A 142 0.24 14.49 -9.68
N ASN A 143 0.55 14.34 -8.39
CA ASN A 143 1.77 13.71 -7.93
C ASN A 143 1.84 12.22 -8.33
N ALA A 144 0.74 11.48 -8.15
CA ALA A 144 0.63 10.08 -8.62
C ALA A 144 0.90 9.98 -10.13
N ARG A 145 0.26 10.84 -10.94
CA ARG A 145 0.44 10.87 -12.40
C ARG A 145 1.88 11.24 -12.78
N LYS A 146 2.43 12.30 -12.19
CA LYS A 146 3.78 12.81 -12.48
C LYS A 146 4.86 11.77 -12.19
N ASN A 147 4.72 11.05 -11.08
CA ASN A 147 5.69 10.04 -10.65
C ASN A 147 5.39 8.64 -11.19
N GLN A 148 4.38 8.49 -12.05
CA GLN A 148 3.93 7.20 -12.61
C GLN A 148 3.60 6.16 -11.52
N ARG A 149 3.04 6.64 -10.42
CA ARG A 149 2.61 5.81 -9.28
C ARG A 149 1.10 5.71 -9.22
N LYS A 150 0.64 4.68 -8.53
CA LYS A 150 -0.79 4.38 -8.37
C LYS A 150 -1.24 4.83 -6.99
N PHE A 151 -2.41 5.45 -6.93
CA PHE A 151 -3.13 5.73 -5.69
C PHE A 151 -4.45 4.96 -5.74
N LEU A 152 -4.55 3.88 -4.97
CA LEU A 152 -5.70 2.97 -4.96
C LEU A 152 -6.45 3.10 -3.62
N TYR A 153 -7.76 3.32 -3.70
CA TYR A 153 -8.58 3.68 -2.54
C TYR A 153 -10.00 3.13 -2.62
N ASP A 154 -10.18 2.02 -3.34
CA ASP A 154 -11.49 1.43 -3.66
C ASP A 154 -12.32 1.17 -2.40
N THR A 155 -11.66 0.72 -1.33
CA THR A 155 -12.28 0.45 -0.02
C THR A 155 -12.80 1.68 0.73
N ASN A 156 -12.58 2.90 0.22
CA ASN A 156 -13.14 4.11 0.81
C ASN A 156 -14.67 4.19 0.66
N VAL A 157 -15.23 3.53 -0.36
CA VAL A 157 -16.68 3.52 -0.65
C VAL A 157 -17.12 2.07 -0.88
N GLY A 158 -18.15 1.61 -0.17
CA GLY A 158 -18.64 0.24 -0.35
C GLY A 158 -17.75 -0.86 0.27
N ALA A 159 -16.73 -0.50 1.05
CA ALA A 159 -15.81 -1.44 1.70
C ALA A 159 -15.18 -2.42 0.68
N GLY A 160 -15.49 -3.72 0.74
CA GLY A 160 -14.93 -4.69 -0.21
C GLY A 160 -15.59 -4.69 -1.60
N LEU A 161 -16.62 -3.87 -1.82
CA LEU A 161 -17.31 -3.79 -3.10
C LEU A 161 -16.53 -2.89 -4.07
N PRO A 162 -16.37 -3.29 -5.35
CA PRO A 162 -15.59 -2.54 -6.34
C PRO A 162 -16.34 -1.32 -6.89
N VAL A 163 -16.84 -0.45 -6.00
CA VAL A 163 -17.68 0.69 -6.37
C VAL A 163 -16.87 1.72 -7.15
N ILE A 164 -15.66 2.04 -6.68
CA ILE A 164 -14.85 3.10 -7.29
C ILE A 164 -14.22 2.59 -8.58
N GLU A 165 -13.67 1.38 -8.57
CA GLU A 165 -13.09 0.76 -9.78
C GLU A 165 -14.13 0.63 -10.89
N ASN A 166 -15.32 0.09 -10.60
CA ASN A 166 -16.37 -0.03 -11.61
C ASN A 166 -16.78 1.33 -12.17
N LEU A 167 -16.97 2.34 -11.30
CA LEU A 167 -17.31 3.68 -11.74
C LEU A 167 -16.23 4.28 -12.66
N GLN A 168 -14.95 4.13 -12.30
CA GLN A 168 -13.83 4.61 -13.11
C GLN A 168 -13.77 3.90 -14.46
N ASN A 169 -14.04 2.59 -14.50
CA ASN A 169 -14.07 1.81 -15.74
C ASN A 169 -15.16 2.29 -16.70
N LEU A 170 -16.38 2.55 -16.20
CA LEU A 170 -17.49 3.09 -17.00
C LEU A 170 -17.15 4.48 -17.55
N LEU A 171 -16.65 5.39 -16.70
CA LEU A 171 -16.22 6.72 -17.12
C LEU A 171 -15.12 6.66 -18.19
N THR A 172 -14.17 5.73 -18.05
CA THR A 172 -13.08 5.53 -19.03
C THR A 172 -13.59 4.98 -20.36
N ALA A 173 -14.69 4.22 -20.34
CA ALA A 173 -15.36 3.72 -21.55
C ALA A 173 -16.20 4.79 -22.27
N GLY A 174 -16.40 5.97 -21.65
CA GLY A 174 -17.15 7.09 -22.22
C GLY A 174 -18.55 7.27 -21.64
N ASP A 175 -18.93 6.50 -20.62
CA ASP A 175 -20.19 6.73 -19.92
C ASP A 175 -20.16 7.98 -19.06
N GLU A 176 -21.32 8.58 -18.82
CA GLU A 176 -21.49 9.75 -17.96
C GLU A 176 -22.35 9.44 -16.73
N VAL A 177 -21.95 9.99 -15.58
CA VAL A 177 -22.71 9.81 -14.34
C VAL A 177 -23.92 10.75 -14.35
N LEU A 178 -25.11 10.20 -14.51
CA LEU A 178 -26.37 10.95 -14.38
C LEU A 178 -26.81 11.11 -12.93
N ARG A 179 -26.69 10.04 -12.13
CA ARG A 179 -27.12 10.00 -10.73
C ARG A 179 -26.44 8.86 -9.98
N PHE A 180 -26.17 9.07 -8.69
CA PHE A 180 -25.74 8.04 -7.76
C PHE A 180 -26.66 8.02 -6.53
N ASN A 181 -27.04 6.83 -6.04
CA ASN A 181 -27.76 6.67 -4.77
C ASN A 181 -27.21 5.40 -4.08
N GLY A 182 -27.04 5.46 -2.75
CA GLY A 182 -26.53 4.37 -1.93
C GLY A 182 -26.65 4.67 -0.45
#